data_AF-A0A564YS62-F1
#
_entry.id   AF-A0A564YS62-F1
#
_cell.length_a   1.000
_cell.length_b   1.000
_cell.length_c   1.000
_cell.angle_alpha   90.00
_cell.angle_beta   90.00
_cell.angle_gamma   90.00
#
_symmetry.space_group_name_H-M   'P 1'
#
loop_
_entity.id
_entity.type
_entity.pdbx_description
1 polymer ?
#
loop_
_entity_poly.entity_id
_entity_poly.type
_entity_poly.pdbx_seq_one_letter_code
_entity_poly.pdbx_strand_id
1 'polypeptide(L)'
;PLASLPLLGYNITTPSPEDNIRKEFVFKLQFKNHVYFFRDDSQTSFERWFDCLSSAAGTSSRQRLISSRHNVTSTTTSATSGPADTNLNEKKEK
;
A
#
# COMPACT_ATOMS: atom_id res chain seq x y z
N PRO A 1 17.36 -9.51 -21.57
CA PRO A 1 16.28 -8.48 -21.62
C PRO A 1 16.83 -7.21 -22.27
N LEU A 2 16.05 -6.57 -23.15
CA LEU A 2 16.51 -5.39 -23.91
C LEU A 2 16.50 -4.10 -23.08
N ALA A 3 15.68 -4.02 -22.03
CA ALA A 3 15.62 -2.91 -21.08
C ALA A 3 15.01 -3.36 -19.74
N SER A 4 15.22 -2.57 -18.70
CA SER A 4 14.60 -2.73 -17.38
C SER A 4 14.25 -1.37 -16.79
N LEU A 5 13.08 -1.27 -16.15
CA LEU A 5 12.65 -0.10 -15.41
C LEU A 5 12.44 -0.47 -13.94
N PRO A 6 13.03 0.27 -12.98
CA PRO A 6 12.71 0.07 -11.58
C PRO A 6 11.25 0.48 -11.35
N LEU A 7 10.45 -0.34 -10.68
CA LEU A 7 9.05 0.00 -10.44
C LEU A 7 8.87 0.88 -9.19
N LEU A 8 9.79 0.80 -8.22
CA LEU A 8 9.71 1.55 -6.97
C LEU A 8 9.70 3.07 -7.23
N GLY A 9 8.73 3.76 -6.64
CA GLY A 9 8.61 5.22 -6.74
C GLY A 9 7.90 5.70 -7.99
N TYR A 10 7.56 4.83 -8.94
CA TYR A 10 6.71 5.19 -10.06
C TYR A 10 5.26 5.31 -9.64
N ASN A 11 4.58 6.33 -10.17
CA ASN A 11 3.13 6.43 -10.11
C ASN A 11 2.53 5.78 -11.35
N ILE A 12 1.43 5.06 -11.17
CA ILE A 12 0.69 4.36 -12.22
C ILE A 12 -0.67 5.01 -12.32
N THR A 13 -0.93 5.65 -13.45
CA THR A 13 -2.18 6.37 -13.70
C THR A 13 -2.69 6.10 -15.11
N THR A 14 -3.92 6.50 -15.38
CA THR A 14 -4.35 6.71 -16.77
C THR A 14 -3.68 7.96 -17.34
N PRO A 15 -3.45 8.04 -18.67
CA PRO A 15 -3.02 9.27 -19.32
C PRO A 15 -4.02 10.41 -19.08
N SER A 16 -3.51 11.62 -18.84
CA SER A 16 -4.35 12.81 -18.77
C SER A 16 -4.64 13.36 -20.18
N PRO A 17 -5.65 14.23 -20.35
CA PRO A 17 -5.94 14.84 -21.65
C PRO A 17 -4.73 15.58 -22.26
N GLU A 18 -3.88 16.17 -21.42
CA GLU A 18 -2.68 16.90 -21.82
C GLU A 18 -1.58 15.99 -22.36
N ASP A 19 -1.59 14.70 -22.01
CA ASP A 19 -0.65 13.71 -22.55
C ASP A 19 -0.92 13.43 -24.06
N ASN A 20 -2.06 13.89 -24.59
CA ASN A 20 -2.46 13.75 -26.00
C ASN A 20 -2.46 12.29 -26.51
N ILE A 21 -2.65 11.31 -25.62
CA ILE A 21 -2.76 9.89 -25.93
C ILE A 21 -4.21 9.56 -26.28
N ARG A 22 -4.51 9.47 -27.58
CA ARG A 22 -5.84 9.09 -28.10
C ARG A 22 -5.93 7.60 -28.41
N LYS A 23 -5.46 6.77 -27.48
CA LYS A 23 -5.51 5.31 -27.57
C LYS A 23 -6.14 4.73 -26.31
N GLU A 24 -6.92 3.68 -26.49
CA GLU A 24 -7.51 2.91 -25.40
C GLU A 24 -6.50 1.97 -24.76
N PHE A 25 -6.80 1.56 -23.53
CA PHE A 25 -6.02 0.59 -22.75
C PHE A 25 -4.56 1.00 -22.55
N VAL A 26 -4.35 2.28 -22.29
CA VAL A 26 -3.04 2.85 -22.00
C VAL A 26 -2.94 3.19 -20.52
N PHE A 27 -1.86 2.77 -19.89
CA PHE A 27 -1.46 3.25 -18.57
C PHE A 27 -0.12 3.98 -18.64
N LYS A 28 0.03 4.96 -17.76
CA LYS A 28 1.17 5.85 -17.64
C LYS A 28 1.99 5.46 -16.41
N LEU A 29 3.29 5.28 -16.61
CA LEU A 29 4.28 5.16 -15.54
C LEU A 29 5.08 6.45 -15.46
N GLN A 30 5.03 7.13 -14.32
CA GLN A 30 5.77 8.37 -14.13
C GLN A 30 6.65 8.35 -12.89
N PHE A 31 7.91 8.71 -13.05
CA PHE A 31 8.84 8.97 -11.96
C PHE A 31 9.70 10.20 -12.29
N LYS A 32 9.53 11.27 -11.51
CA LYS A 32 10.17 12.58 -11.76
C LYS A 32 9.89 13.03 -13.20
N ASN A 33 10.93 13.17 -14.01
CA ASN A 33 10.85 13.62 -15.40
C ASN A 33 10.72 12.45 -16.40
N HIS A 34 10.73 11.20 -15.94
CA HIS A 34 10.55 10.04 -16.80
C HIS A 34 9.07 9.68 -16.89
N VAL A 35 8.56 9.68 -18.11
CA VAL A 35 7.17 9.33 -18.43
C VAL A 35 7.17 8.25 -19.48
N TYR A 36 6.49 7.14 -19.20
CA TYR A 36 6.30 6.03 -20.11
C TYR A 36 4.82 5.73 -20.29
N PHE A 37 4.43 5.36 -21.50
CA PHE A 37 3.08 4.93 -21.84
C PHE A 37 3.13 3.50 -22.36
N PHE A 38 2.32 2.63 -21.77
CA PHE A 38 2.20 1.24 -22.17
C PHE A 38 0.78 0.97 -22.61
N ARG A 39 0.62 0.34 -23.77
CA ARG A 39 -0.67 -0.03 -24.33
C ARG A 39 -0.82 -1.54 -24.33
N ASP A 40 -2.00 -1.99 -23.95
CA ASP A 40 -2.44 -3.37 -24.17
C ASP A 40 -3.49 -3.43 -25.29
N ASP A 41 -3.69 -4.63 -25.84
CA ASP A 41 -4.67 -4.89 -26.89
C ASP A 41 -6.06 -5.21 -26.32
N SER A 42 -6.15 -5.53 -25.03
CA SER A 42 -7.41 -5.93 -24.37
C SER A 42 -7.64 -5.21 -23.05
N GLN A 43 -8.91 -4.91 -22.76
CA GLN A 43 -9.32 -4.36 -21.46
C GLN A 43 -8.92 -5.27 -20.29
N THR A 44 -9.12 -6.59 -20.45
CA THR A 44 -8.81 -7.55 -19.39
C THR A 44 -7.33 -7.54 -19.02
N SER A 45 -6.43 -7.57 -20.00
CA SER A 45 -4.99 -7.56 -19.72
C SER A 45 -4.53 -6.21 -19.19
N PHE A 46 -5.10 -5.12 -19.72
CA PHE A 46 -4.90 -3.78 -19.17
C PHE A 46 -5.23 -3.69 -17.68
N GLU A 47 -6.43 -4.12 -17.26
CA GLU A 47 -6.85 -4.08 -15.86
C GLU A 47 -5.91 -4.90 -14.97
N ARG A 48 -5.54 -6.11 -15.41
CA ARG A 48 -4.60 -6.97 -14.68
C ARG A 48 -3.23 -6.34 -14.51
N TRP A 49 -2.69 -5.75 -15.58
CA TRP A 49 -1.40 -5.07 -15.52
C TRP A 49 -1.47 -3.84 -14.62
N PHE A 50 -2.51 -3.02 -14.78
CA PHE A 50 -2.72 -1.82 -13.99
C PHE A 50 -2.77 -2.11 -12.49
N ASP A 51 -3.57 -3.10 -12.09
CA ASP A 51 -3.71 -3.51 -10.69
C ASP A 51 -2.42 -4.11 -10.13
N CYS A 52 -1.76 -5.00 -10.89
CA CYS A 52 -0.51 -5.64 -10.49
C CYS A 52 0.61 -4.61 -10.28
N LEU A 53 0.78 -3.70 -11.24
CA LEU A 53 1.81 -2.66 -11.20
C LEU A 53 1.53 -1.66 -10.06
N SER A 54 0.27 -1.26 -9.87
CA SER A 54 -0.13 -0.38 -8.76
C SER A 54 0.14 -1.02 -7.39
N SER A 55 -0.17 -2.32 -7.25
CA SER A 55 0.12 -3.07 -6.03
C SER A 55 1.63 -3.17 -5.76
N ALA A 56 2.43 -3.46 -6.78
CA ALA A 56 3.87 -3.65 -6.63
C ALA A 56 4.66 -2.34 -6.48
N ALA A 57 4.21 -1.24 -7.08
CA ALA A 57 4.86 0.07 -6.97
C ALA A 57 4.69 0.74 -5.60
N GLY A 58 3.81 0.20 -4.74
CA GLY A 58 3.56 0.73 -3.41
C GLY A 58 2.78 2.05 -3.41
N THR A 59 2.08 2.39 -4.50
CA THR A 59 1.13 3.51 -4.54
C THR A 59 -0.05 3.30 -3.58
N SER A 60 -0.26 2.05 -3.13
CA SER A 60 -1.04 1.73 -1.94
C SER A 60 -0.13 1.68 -0.71
N SER A 61 -0.36 2.62 0.20
CA SER A 61 0.35 2.98 1.43
C SER A 61 0.59 1.86 2.46
N ARG A 62 1.20 0.73 2.10
CA ARG A 62 1.59 -0.31 3.07
C ARG A 62 3.05 -0.72 2.94
N GLN A 63 3.93 0.22 3.22
CA GLN A 63 5.18 -0.10 3.88
C GLN A 63 5.13 0.35 5.34
N ARG A 64 5.60 -0.56 6.20
CA ARG A 64 5.82 -0.48 7.66
C ARG A 64 4.65 -0.93 8.52
N LEU A 65 4.66 -2.25 8.82
CA LEU A 65 4.50 -2.79 10.17
C LEU A 65 4.99 -4.26 10.16
N ILE A 66 6.28 -4.44 9.89
CA ILE A 66 7.00 -5.62 10.40
C ILE A 66 8.02 -5.04 11.36
N SER A 67 7.52 -4.67 12.55
CA SER A 67 8.39 -4.36 13.69
C SER A 67 9.18 -5.62 13.99
N SER A 68 10.50 -5.48 14.00
CA SER A 68 11.45 -6.53 14.32
C SER A 68 11.04 -7.26 15.61
N ARG A 69 11.00 -8.60 15.58
CA ARG A 69 10.87 -9.43 16.78
C ARG A 69 11.99 -9.08 17.76
N HIS A 70 11.63 -8.78 19.01
CA HIS A 70 12.49 -9.08 20.14
C HIS A 70 11.77 -10.06 21.07
N ASN A 71 12.41 -11.21 21.29
CA ASN A 71 11.97 -12.25 22.21
C ASN A 71 12.63 -11.93 23.55
N VAL A 72 11.88 -11.45 24.54
CA VAL A 72 12.37 -11.39 25.93
C VAL A 72 11.65 -12.45 26.74
N THR A 73 12.31 -13.60 26.86
CA THR A 73 12.00 -14.63 27.85
C THR A 73 12.81 -14.30 29.09
N SER A 74 12.17 -13.80 30.14
CA SER A 74 12.76 -13.75 31.48
C SER A 74 11.70 -14.08 32.53
N THR A 75 11.92 -15.25 33.12
CA THR A 75 11.19 -15.94 34.17
C THR A 75 11.44 -15.31 35.55
N THR A 76 10.38 -15.30 36.38
CA THR A 76 10.37 -15.25 37.87
C THR A 76 10.90 -14.00 38.56
N THR A 77 10.03 -13.28 39.28
CA THR A 77 10.10 -13.13 40.75
C THR A 77 8.87 -12.42 41.32
N SER A 78 8.36 -13.01 42.39
CA SER A 78 7.31 -12.64 43.34
C SER A 78 7.39 -11.23 43.95
N ALA A 79 6.25 -10.55 44.07
CA ALA A 79 5.75 -9.91 45.32
C ALA A 79 4.44 -9.11 45.10
N THR A 80 3.35 -9.62 45.71
CA THR A 80 2.42 -8.89 46.59
C THR A 80 1.92 -7.48 46.22
N SER A 81 0.64 -7.34 45.81
CA SER A 81 -0.42 -6.60 46.55
C SER A 81 -1.69 -6.30 45.72
N GLY A 82 -2.82 -6.93 46.10
CA GLY A 82 -4.18 -6.36 46.19
C GLY A 82 -4.98 -5.97 44.92
N PRO A 83 -6.23 -6.47 44.75
CA PRO A 83 -7.15 -6.01 43.70
C PRO A 83 -8.04 -4.86 44.21
N ALA A 84 -8.28 -3.84 43.38
CA ALA A 84 -9.32 -2.84 43.62
C ALA A 84 -10.19 -2.71 42.35
N ASP A 85 -11.42 -3.19 42.46
CA ASP A 85 -12.47 -3.15 41.46
C ASP A 85 -12.87 -1.72 41.11
N THR A 86 -12.90 -1.37 39.82
CA THR A 86 -13.52 -0.14 39.31
C THR A 86 -14.98 -0.40 38.94
N ASN A 87 -15.85 0.32 39.62
CA ASN A 87 -17.31 0.27 39.59
C ASN A 87 -17.89 0.81 38.26
N LEU A 88 -18.74 0.00 37.62
CA LEU A 88 -19.54 0.27 36.43
C LEU A 88 -20.92 0.78 36.83
N ASN A 89 -21.16 2.09 36.81
CA ASN A 89 -22.51 2.65 36.90
C ASN A 89 -22.74 3.66 35.75
N GLU A 90 -22.98 3.12 34.56
CA GLU A 90 -23.80 3.76 33.54
C GLU A 90 -25.26 3.48 33.91
N LYS A 91 -26.05 4.52 34.24
CA LYS A 91 -27.47 4.54 33.87
C LYS A 91 -28.05 5.95 33.84
N LYS A 92 -28.41 6.28 32.61
CA LYS A 92 -29.17 7.41 32.07
C LYS A 92 -30.64 7.22 32.39
N GLU A 93 -31.33 8.25 32.86
CA GLU A 93 -32.72 8.51 32.47
C GLU A 93 -33.04 10.00 32.69
N LYS A 94 -33.71 10.58 31.69
CA LYS A 94 -34.36 11.89 31.69
C LYS A 94 -35.86 11.61 31.68
#